data_AF-Q94735-F1
#
_entry.id   AF-Q94735-F1
#
_cell.length_a   1.000
_cell.length_b   1.000
_cell.length_c   1.000
_cell.angle_alpha   90.00
_cell.angle_beta   90.00
_cell.angle_gamma   90.00
#
_symmetry.space_group_name_H-M   'P 1'
#
loop_
_entity.id
_entity.type
_entity.pdbx_description
1 polymer ?
#
loop_
_entity_poly.entity_id
_entity_poly.type
_entity_poly.pdbx_seq_one_letter_code
_entity_poly.pdbx_strand_id
1 'polypeptide(L)'
;LAVAAMAGPTTNRDSSVNQALKPSQWLSAQQLENIPAVDELLSRLENMSLEKGAELLQQVYHLSQINHDVEPNYVPSNVQVYVPKPNGDKIVAPINEMIQQLKQQQQQQQFGQDEVTIIVTGLPQTSETVKKANRKLVQAYMQRYNLQQQQQQGQKYNTDSSSEENKRQRSSSEENYSEQAKNANTNTGDIIVIDLGSTLTNYKRYAMLDIEKTGAKIGKWIVQLTSELQLPHETIHMIGQNVGAHVAGAAANEFTRLTGHKLRRVTGLDPSNIVAKNR
;
A
#
# COMPACT_ATOMS: atom_id res chain seq x y z
N LEU A 1 25.89 37.52 -23.61
CA LEU A 1 26.21 38.35 -22.43
C LEU A 1 26.11 37.46 -21.21
N ALA A 2 27.20 37.43 -20.43
CA ALA A 2 27.61 36.38 -19.52
C ALA A 2 26.77 36.28 -18.23
N VAL A 3 26.68 35.07 -17.66
CA VAL A 3 27.00 34.88 -16.23
C VAL A 3 27.78 33.57 -16.08
N ALA A 4 29.08 33.72 -15.87
CA ALA A 4 29.96 32.66 -15.37
C ALA A 4 29.69 32.49 -13.87
N ALA A 5 29.41 31.26 -13.42
CA ALA A 5 29.41 30.94 -12.00
C ALA A 5 30.85 30.57 -11.59
N MET A 6 31.51 31.52 -10.93
CA MET A 6 32.86 31.42 -10.40
C MET A 6 32.96 30.33 -9.32
N ALA A 7 33.97 29.47 -9.44
CA ALA A 7 34.39 28.55 -8.39
C ALA A 7 35.06 29.33 -7.24
N GLY A 8 34.62 29.09 -6.01
CA GLY A 8 35.29 29.51 -4.78
C GLY A 8 35.90 28.30 -4.06
N PRO A 9 36.95 28.49 -3.23
CA PRO A 9 37.82 27.41 -2.78
C PRO A 9 37.21 26.58 -1.64
N THR A 10 37.72 25.37 -1.55
CA THR A 10 37.42 24.28 -0.61
C THR A 10 37.60 24.66 0.87
N THR A 11 36.61 24.34 1.70
CA THR A 11 36.81 24.03 3.12
C THR A 11 36.07 22.74 3.49
N ASN A 12 36.86 21.76 3.91
CA ASN A 12 36.47 20.42 4.37
C ASN A 12 35.39 20.44 5.46
N ARG A 13 34.33 19.64 5.26
CA ARG A 13 33.61 18.85 6.27
C ARG A 13 32.62 17.92 5.55
N ASP A 14 33.13 16.79 5.07
CA ASP A 14 32.30 15.76 4.44
C ASP A 14 31.52 14.98 5.50
N SER A 15 30.27 15.39 5.72
CA SER A 15 29.21 14.54 6.27
C SER A 15 28.58 13.76 5.11
N SER A 16 28.82 12.46 5.07
CA SER A 16 28.54 11.51 3.98
C SER A 16 27.07 11.11 3.81
N VAL A 17 26.14 12.08 3.67
CA VAL A 17 24.70 11.77 3.46
C VAL A 17 24.07 12.46 2.24
N ASN A 18 24.81 13.25 1.46
CA ASN A 18 24.25 13.95 0.28
C ASN A 18 25.19 13.94 -0.94
N GLN A 19 25.63 12.76 -1.38
CA GLN A 19 26.16 12.60 -2.74
C GLN A 19 25.03 12.19 -3.69
N ALA A 20 24.05 13.07 -3.86
CA ALA A 20 23.30 13.07 -5.12
C ALA A 20 24.28 13.53 -6.20
N LEU A 21 24.70 12.62 -7.09
CA LEU A 21 25.54 12.94 -8.23
C LEU A 21 24.95 14.14 -8.96
N LYS A 22 25.80 15.10 -9.36
CA LYS A 22 25.33 16.25 -10.15
C LYS A 22 24.67 15.72 -11.43
N PRO A 23 23.57 16.31 -11.93
CA PRO A 23 22.84 15.84 -13.11
C PRO A 23 23.74 15.56 -14.34
N SER A 24 24.78 16.36 -14.50
CA SER A 24 25.79 16.24 -15.56
C SER A 24 26.74 15.04 -15.44
N GLN A 25 26.70 14.29 -14.34
CA GLN A 25 27.57 13.13 -14.09
C GLN A 25 26.93 11.79 -14.47
N TRP A 26 25.61 11.75 -14.68
CA TRP A 26 24.87 10.51 -14.98
C TRP A 26 23.95 10.59 -16.22
N LEU A 27 23.80 11.79 -16.81
CA LEU A 27 23.10 12.03 -18.07
C LEU A 27 23.94 12.92 -19.00
N SER A 28 24.16 12.48 -20.24
CA SER A 28 24.72 13.33 -21.29
C SER A 28 23.64 14.28 -21.84
N ALA A 29 24.05 15.42 -22.42
CA ALA A 29 23.12 16.36 -23.06
C ALA A 29 22.27 15.68 -24.15
N GLN A 30 22.89 14.78 -24.92
CA GLN A 30 22.21 14.01 -25.96
C GLN A 30 21.18 13.03 -25.37
N GLN A 31 21.46 12.43 -24.21
CA GLN A 31 20.47 11.59 -23.54
C GLN A 31 19.30 12.41 -23.02
N LEU A 32 19.55 13.62 -22.50
CA LEU A 32 18.51 14.54 -22.03
C LEU A 32 17.55 14.95 -23.15
N GLU A 33 18.07 15.29 -24.33
CA GLU A 33 17.26 15.65 -25.51
C GLU A 33 16.40 14.50 -26.03
N ASN A 34 16.81 13.25 -25.77
CA ASN A 34 16.10 12.06 -26.22
C ASN A 34 15.02 11.57 -25.24
N ILE A 35 14.92 12.18 -24.04
CA ILE A 35 13.89 11.82 -23.05
C ILE A 35 12.53 12.34 -23.54
N PRO A 36 11.53 11.46 -23.71
CA PRO A 36 10.23 11.85 -24.24
C PRO A 36 9.45 12.66 -23.20
N ALA A 37 8.44 13.40 -23.67
CA ALA A 37 7.47 14.04 -22.79
C ALA A 37 6.73 12.99 -21.94
N VAL A 38 6.29 13.38 -20.74
CA VAL A 38 5.60 12.47 -19.78
C VAL A 38 4.36 11.81 -20.39
N ASP A 39 3.65 12.51 -21.27
CA ASP A 39 2.44 12.01 -21.93
C ASP A 39 2.75 10.96 -23.03
N GLU A 40 3.98 10.93 -23.56
CA GLU A 40 4.47 9.94 -24.55
C GLU A 40 5.26 8.79 -23.91
N LEU A 41 5.56 8.88 -22.61
CA LEU A 41 6.38 7.92 -21.91
C LEU A 41 5.78 6.50 -21.96
N LEU A 42 4.45 6.38 -21.81
CA LEU A 42 3.76 5.09 -21.76
C LEU A 42 3.90 4.32 -23.08
N SER A 43 3.63 4.98 -24.20
CA SER A 43 3.69 4.37 -25.54
C SER A 43 5.12 3.95 -25.92
N ARG A 44 6.13 4.69 -25.44
CA ARG A 44 7.54 4.31 -25.61
C ARG A 44 7.93 3.13 -24.72
N LEU A 45 7.51 3.12 -23.46
CA LEU A 45 7.80 2.02 -22.52
C LEU A 45 7.21 0.70 -23.01
N GLU A 46 6.04 0.72 -23.65
CA GLU A 46 5.41 -0.46 -24.24
C GLU A 46 6.23 -1.10 -25.38
N ASN A 47 7.05 -0.29 -26.07
CA ASN A 47 7.86 -0.73 -27.21
C ASN A 47 9.34 -0.97 -26.86
N MET A 48 9.71 -0.90 -25.58
CA MET A 48 11.08 -1.08 -25.10
C MET A 48 11.26 -2.41 -24.35
N SER A 49 12.51 -2.90 -24.31
CA SER A 49 12.88 -3.97 -23.39
C SER A 49 12.76 -3.51 -21.93
N LEU A 50 12.42 -4.44 -21.02
CA LEU A 50 12.24 -4.15 -19.59
C LEU A 50 13.40 -3.36 -18.98
N GLU A 51 14.65 -3.76 -19.27
CA GLU A 51 15.86 -3.12 -18.74
C GLU A 51 15.97 -1.65 -19.17
N LYS A 52 15.87 -1.38 -20.49
CA LYS A 52 15.86 -0.02 -21.04
C LYS A 52 14.68 0.82 -20.54
N GLY A 53 13.50 0.21 -20.35
CA GLY A 53 12.34 0.90 -19.80
C GLY A 53 12.57 1.30 -18.33
N ALA A 54 13.21 0.44 -17.55
CA ALA A 54 13.58 0.74 -16.16
C ALA A 54 14.62 1.87 -16.09
N GLU A 55 15.64 1.84 -16.94
CA GLU A 55 16.64 2.93 -17.04
C GLU A 55 15.97 4.27 -17.38
N LEU A 56 15.07 4.28 -18.38
CA LEU A 56 14.35 5.50 -18.76
C LEU A 56 13.47 6.03 -17.62
N LEU A 57 12.73 5.15 -16.93
CA LEU A 57 11.93 5.55 -15.77
C LEU A 57 12.78 6.11 -14.63
N GLN A 58 13.96 5.52 -14.39
CA GLN A 58 14.90 6.00 -13.40
C GLN A 58 15.46 7.39 -13.77
N GLN A 59 15.76 7.61 -15.06
CA GLN A 59 16.20 8.92 -15.54
C GLN A 59 15.12 9.99 -15.38
N VAL A 60 13.89 9.69 -15.80
CA VAL A 60 12.74 10.59 -15.64
C VAL A 60 12.49 10.91 -14.16
N TYR A 61 12.59 9.91 -13.28
CA TYR A 61 12.46 10.10 -11.84
C TYR A 61 13.50 11.09 -11.29
N HIS A 62 14.78 10.87 -11.57
CA HIS A 62 15.83 11.75 -11.07
C HIS A 62 15.75 13.17 -11.66
N LEU A 63 15.34 13.30 -12.93
CA LEU A 63 15.04 14.60 -13.54
C LEU A 63 13.90 15.32 -12.85
N SER A 64 12.82 14.62 -12.49
CA SER A 64 11.72 15.24 -11.75
C SER A 64 12.15 15.78 -10.38
N GLN A 65 13.24 15.27 -9.79
CA GLN A 65 13.77 15.75 -8.51
C GLN A 65 14.64 17.01 -8.64
N ILE A 66 15.26 17.29 -9.80
CA ILE A 66 16.36 18.27 -9.90
C ILE A 66 15.89 19.73 -9.69
N ASN A 67 14.67 20.07 -10.08
CA ASN A 67 14.13 21.42 -9.86
C ASN A 67 13.01 21.47 -8.79
N HIS A 68 12.53 20.33 -8.31
CA HIS A 68 11.32 20.25 -7.49
C HIS A 68 10.10 20.96 -8.13
N ASP A 69 10.06 21.06 -9.47
CA ASP A 69 9.02 21.78 -10.22
C ASP A 69 7.76 20.91 -10.44
N VAL A 70 7.82 19.64 -10.04
CA VAL A 70 6.73 18.68 -10.25
C VAL A 70 5.97 18.52 -8.94
N GLU A 71 5.02 19.43 -8.71
CA GLU A 71 4.08 19.33 -7.59
C GLU A 71 2.97 18.31 -7.90
N PRO A 72 2.61 17.43 -6.94
CA PRO A 72 1.52 16.50 -7.13
C PRO A 72 0.19 17.26 -7.18
N ASN A 73 -0.66 16.92 -8.15
CA ASN A 73 -1.93 17.60 -8.37
C ASN A 73 -3.13 16.64 -8.52
N TYR A 74 -2.89 15.33 -8.44
CA TYR A 74 -3.95 14.33 -8.58
C TYR A 74 -4.39 13.80 -7.22
N VAL A 75 -5.63 14.10 -6.84
CA VAL A 75 -6.31 13.51 -5.67
C VAL A 75 -7.55 12.76 -6.16
N PRO A 76 -7.63 11.44 -5.97
CA PRO A 76 -8.84 10.68 -6.31
C PRO A 76 -10.09 11.17 -5.56
N SER A 77 -11.22 11.26 -6.25
CA SER A 77 -12.52 11.66 -5.68
C SER A 77 -13.47 10.49 -5.42
N ASN A 78 -13.49 9.48 -6.29
CA ASN A 78 -14.43 8.35 -6.25
C ASN A 78 -13.70 7.02 -6.05
N VAL A 79 -12.99 6.88 -4.94
CA VAL A 79 -12.29 5.63 -4.63
C VAL A 79 -13.33 4.59 -4.18
N GLN A 80 -13.41 3.48 -4.91
CA GLN A 80 -14.24 2.35 -4.54
C GLN A 80 -13.60 1.58 -3.39
N VAL A 81 -14.43 1.10 -2.48
CA VAL A 81 -14.03 0.21 -1.40
C VAL A 81 -14.83 -1.07 -1.53
N TYR A 82 -14.21 -2.21 -1.23
CA TYR A 82 -14.94 -3.46 -1.14
C TYR A 82 -14.54 -4.31 0.04
N VAL A 83 -15.51 -5.11 0.51
CA VAL A 83 -15.36 -6.06 1.62
C VAL A 83 -15.68 -7.45 1.06
N PRO A 84 -14.70 -8.36 1.01
CA PRO A 84 -14.92 -9.72 0.53
C PRO A 84 -15.68 -10.54 1.57
N LYS A 85 -16.62 -11.37 1.11
CA LYS A 85 -17.39 -12.30 1.95
C LYS A 85 -16.90 -13.73 1.79
N PRO A 86 -17.06 -14.59 2.81
CA PRO A 86 -16.63 -16.00 2.75
C PRO A 86 -17.22 -16.81 1.59
N ASN A 87 -18.42 -16.45 1.14
CA ASN A 87 -19.13 -17.10 0.04
C ASN A 87 -18.58 -16.70 -1.37
N GLY A 88 -17.60 -15.80 -1.44
CA GLY A 88 -17.02 -15.30 -2.69
C GLY A 88 -17.61 -13.99 -3.19
N ASP A 89 -18.74 -13.54 -2.63
CA ASP A 89 -19.33 -12.24 -2.95
C ASP A 89 -18.50 -11.09 -2.37
N LYS A 90 -18.79 -9.88 -2.83
CA LYS A 90 -18.18 -8.65 -2.31
C LYS A 90 -19.24 -7.59 -2.11
N ILE A 91 -19.16 -6.86 -1.00
CA ILE A 91 -19.86 -5.59 -0.88
C ILE A 91 -18.95 -4.53 -1.47
N VAL A 92 -19.46 -3.78 -2.45
CA VAL A 92 -18.73 -2.73 -3.15
C VAL A 92 -19.50 -1.44 -2.98
N ALA A 93 -18.83 -0.38 -2.50
CA ALA A 93 -19.43 0.93 -2.36
C ALA A 93 -18.36 2.02 -2.51
N PRO A 94 -18.74 3.26 -2.87
CA PRO A 94 -17.88 4.42 -2.66
C PRO A 94 -17.40 4.52 -1.21
N ILE A 95 -16.18 5.02 -0.99
CA ILE A 95 -15.57 5.10 0.36
C ILE A 95 -16.47 5.81 1.39
N ASN A 96 -17.16 6.88 1.00
CA ASN A 96 -18.07 7.65 1.84
C ASN A 96 -19.33 6.88 2.25
N GLU A 97 -19.74 5.87 1.50
CA GLU A 97 -20.92 5.05 1.78
C GLU A 97 -20.58 3.74 2.52
N MET A 98 -19.30 3.32 2.46
CA MET A 98 -18.87 2.03 3.01
C MET A 98 -19.13 1.90 4.52
N ILE A 99 -18.97 2.97 5.31
CA ILE A 99 -19.21 2.90 6.76
C ILE A 99 -20.68 2.54 7.05
N GLN A 100 -21.62 3.09 6.28
CA GLN A 100 -23.05 2.76 6.46
C GLN A 100 -23.35 1.31 6.10
N GLN A 101 -22.71 0.77 5.05
CA GLN A 101 -22.81 -0.64 4.69
C GLN A 101 -22.21 -1.57 5.76
N LEU A 102 -21.08 -1.17 6.35
CA LEU A 102 -20.42 -1.91 7.43
C LEU A 102 -21.23 -1.90 8.72
N LYS A 103 -21.91 -0.80 9.05
CA LYS A 103 -22.83 -0.73 10.20
C LYS A 103 -23.97 -1.73 10.08
N GLN A 104 -24.59 -1.82 8.91
CA GLN A 104 -25.65 -2.80 8.65
C GLN A 104 -25.12 -4.23 8.79
N GLN A 105 -23.90 -4.48 8.33
CA GLN A 105 -23.25 -5.78 8.53
C GLN A 105 -22.92 -6.07 9.98
N GLN A 106 -22.42 -5.11 10.76
CA GLN A 106 -22.09 -5.30 12.18
C GLN A 106 -23.31 -5.73 13.01
N GLN A 107 -24.51 -5.33 12.59
CA GLN A 107 -25.77 -5.75 13.22
C GLN A 107 -26.19 -7.18 12.82
N GLN A 108 -25.79 -7.64 11.63
CA GLN A 108 -26.17 -8.95 11.06
C GLN A 108 -25.09 -10.02 11.21
N GLN A 109 -23.83 -9.61 11.38
CA GLN A 109 -22.61 -10.41 11.42
C GLN A 109 -21.60 -9.77 12.39
N GLN A 110 -20.63 -10.55 12.87
CA GLN A 110 -19.60 -10.08 13.80
C GLN A 110 -18.43 -9.35 13.09
N PHE A 111 -18.71 -8.24 12.41
CA PHE A 111 -17.66 -7.39 11.82
C PHE A 111 -16.93 -6.59 12.91
N GLY A 112 -15.60 -6.58 12.86
CA GLY A 112 -14.73 -5.72 13.66
C GLY A 112 -14.49 -6.19 15.09
N GLN A 113 -14.69 -7.48 15.39
CA GLN A 113 -14.44 -8.06 16.72
C GLN A 113 -12.95 -8.29 17.01
N ASP A 114 -12.18 -8.65 15.98
CA ASP A 114 -10.73 -8.89 16.06
C ASP A 114 -9.97 -7.94 15.11
N GLU A 115 -9.03 -8.43 14.30
CA GLU A 115 -8.18 -7.63 13.40
C GLU A 115 -8.99 -7.10 12.20
N VAL A 116 -9.01 -5.79 11.98
CA VAL A 116 -9.54 -5.20 10.73
C VAL A 116 -8.37 -4.82 9.84
N THR A 117 -8.20 -5.56 8.74
CA THR A 117 -7.15 -5.33 7.76
C THR A 117 -7.64 -4.42 6.64
N ILE A 118 -7.04 -3.24 6.51
CA ILE A 118 -7.34 -2.28 5.46
C ILE A 118 -6.23 -2.34 4.41
N ILE A 119 -6.55 -2.83 3.21
CA ILE A 119 -5.62 -2.94 2.09
C ILE A 119 -5.84 -1.75 1.14
N VAL A 120 -4.80 -0.96 0.88
CA VAL A 120 -4.77 0.11 -0.12
C VAL A 120 -4.00 -0.37 -1.34
N THR A 121 -4.71 -0.60 -2.45
CA THR A 121 -4.09 -0.99 -3.73
C THR A 121 -3.35 0.21 -4.33
N GLY A 122 -2.15 0.03 -4.88
CA GLY A 122 -1.39 1.12 -5.48
C GLY A 122 -0.80 0.84 -6.85
N LEU A 123 -1.06 -0.34 -7.42
CA LEU A 123 -0.74 -0.59 -8.82
C LEU A 123 -1.95 -0.33 -9.72
N PRO A 124 -1.75 0.28 -10.90
CA PRO A 124 -2.78 0.38 -11.93
C PRO A 124 -3.37 -1.00 -12.23
N GLN A 125 -4.70 -1.12 -12.16
CA GLN A 125 -5.40 -2.37 -12.45
C GLN A 125 -5.64 -2.62 -13.95
N THR A 126 -4.90 -1.96 -14.83
CA THR A 126 -5.01 -2.16 -16.28
C THR A 126 -4.57 -3.56 -16.71
N SER A 127 -3.67 -4.19 -15.94
CA SER A 127 -3.14 -5.52 -16.21
C SER A 127 -3.85 -6.62 -15.41
N GLU A 128 -4.16 -7.75 -16.07
CA GLU A 128 -4.72 -8.94 -15.43
C GLU A 128 -3.77 -9.53 -14.36
N THR A 129 -2.46 -9.38 -14.54
CA THR A 129 -1.45 -9.80 -13.55
C THR A 129 -1.65 -9.08 -12.22
N VAL A 130 -1.90 -7.76 -12.26
CA VAL A 130 -2.14 -6.95 -11.06
C VAL A 130 -3.45 -7.37 -10.40
N LYS A 131 -4.53 -7.54 -11.17
CA LYS A 131 -5.82 -8.01 -10.64
C LYS A 131 -5.70 -9.37 -9.97
N LYS A 132 -4.99 -10.31 -10.60
CA LYS A 132 -4.72 -11.65 -10.07
C LYS A 132 -3.89 -11.59 -8.78
N ALA A 133 -2.87 -10.74 -8.73
CA ALA A 133 -2.05 -10.54 -7.53
C ALA A 133 -2.89 -10.00 -6.36
N ASN A 134 -3.70 -8.96 -6.60
CA ASN A 134 -4.61 -8.41 -5.59
C ASN A 134 -5.61 -9.45 -5.09
N ARG A 135 -6.20 -10.25 -6.01
CA ARG A 135 -7.11 -11.32 -5.65
C ARG A 135 -6.42 -12.37 -4.76
N LYS A 136 -5.22 -12.80 -5.12
CA LYS A 136 -4.45 -13.77 -4.33
C LYS A 136 -4.09 -13.23 -2.95
N LEU A 137 -3.70 -11.96 -2.84
CA LEU A 137 -3.41 -11.32 -1.56
C LEU A 137 -4.64 -11.33 -0.65
N VAL A 138 -5.80 -10.89 -1.16
CA VAL A 138 -7.06 -10.90 -0.41
C VAL A 138 -7.45 -12.32 0.00
N GLN A 139 -7.35 -13.28 -0.92
CA GLN A 139 -7.66 -14.69 -0.64
C GLN A 139 -6.75 -15.27 0.44
N ALA A 140 -5.45 -14.95 0.44
CA ALA A 140 -4.52 -15.42 1.46
C ALA A 140 -4.90 -14.91 2.86
N TYR A 141 -5.32 -13.64 2.97
CA TYR A 141 -5.80 -13.10 4.24
C TYR A 141 -7.13 -13.73 4.69
N MET A 142 -8.07 -13.94 3.76
CA MET A 142 -9.33 -14.63 4.10
C MET A 142 -9.07 -16.06 4.58
N GLN A 143 -8.17 -16.79 3.91
CA GLN A 143 -7.78 -18.14 4.31
C GLN A 143 -7.12 -18.14 5.69
N ARG A 144 -6.22 -17.19 5.96
CA ARG A 144 -5.58 -17.02 7.27
C ARG A 144 -6.62 -16.88 8.38
N TYR A 145 -7.62 -16.02 8.21
CA TYR A 145 -8.66 -15.81 9.22
C TYR A 145 -9.57 -17.03 9.39
N ASN A 146 -9.95 -17.71 8.30
CA ASN A 146 -10.78 -18.91 8.37
C ASN A 146 -10.05 -20.11 9.01
N LEU A 147 -8.76 -20.31 8.72
CA LEU A 147 -7.94 -21.38 9.31
C LEU A 147 -7.79 -21.19 10.82
N GLN A 148 -7.60 -19.95 11.28
CA GLN A 148 -7.49 -19.65 12.71
C GLN A 148 -8.82 -19.85 13.45
N GLN A 149 -9.96 -19.53 12.83
CA GLN A 149 -11.30 -19.85 13.37
C GLN A 149 -11.51 -21.35 13.58
N GLN A 150 -11.13 -22.18 12.60
CA GLN A 150 -11.29 -23.63 12.67
C GLN A 150 -10.41 -24.26 13.76
N GLN A 151 -9.18 -23.78 13.94
CA GLN A 151 -8.28 -24.27 14.99
C GLN A 151 -8.80 -23.96 16.40
N GLN A 152 -9.42 -22.80 16.61
CA GLN A 152 -10.03 -22.44 17.90
C GLN A 152 -11.26 -23.27 18.23
N GLN A 153 -12.10 -23.58 17.23
CA GLN A 153 -13.21 -24.52 17.43
C GLN A 153 -12.69 -25.90 17.82
N GLY A 154 -11.64 -26.40 17.14
CA GLY A 154 -10.99 -27.67 17.49
C GLY A 154 -10.36 -27.72 18.89
N GLN A 155 -9.76 -26.63 19.37
CA GLN A 155 -9.19 -26.55 20.72
C GLN A 155 -10.27 -26.45 21.82
N LYS A 156 -11.42 -25.83 21.55
CA LYS A 156 -12.56 -25.83 22.48
C LYS A 156 -13.15 -27.23 22.71
N TYR A 157 -13.13 -28.10 21.69
CA TYR A 157 -13.56 -29.50 21.84
C TYR A 157 -12.52 -30.41 22.51
N ASN A 158 -11.24 -30.01 22.55
CA ASN A 158 -10.15 -30.79 23.16
C ASN A 158 -9.83 -30.40 24.61
N THR A 159 -10.55 -29.47 25.21
CA THR A 159 -10.35 -29.10 26.64
C THR A 159 -11.11 -30.05 27.59
N ASP A 160 -11.88 -31.02 27.07
CA ASP A 160 -12.66 -31.98 27.87
C ASP A 160 -12.24 -33.45 27.69
N SER A 161 -11.12 -33.71 27.02
CA SER A 161 -10.56 -35.06 26.94
C SER A 161 -9.04 -35.05 27.00
N SER A 162 -8.54 -35.37 28.19
CA SER A 162 -7.17 -35.82 28.39
C SER A 162 -6.91 -37.09 27.57
N SER A 163 -5.97 -37.05 26.63
CA SER A 163 -5.02 -38.16 26.42
C SER A 163 -4.00 -37.86 25.33
N GLU A 164 -2.84 -38.45 25.54
CA GLU A 164 -1.61 -38.37 24.79
C GLU A 164 -1.67 -39.00 23.38
N GLU A 165 -0.57 -38.80 22.65
CA GLU A 165 -0.11 -39.56 21.49
C GLU A 165 -0.78 -39.31 20.12
N ASN A 166 -0.05 -38.60 19.24
CA ASN A 166 0.59 -39.26 18.10
C ASN A 166 1.50 -38.29 17.33
N LYS A 167 2.82 -38.48 17.46
CA LYS A 167 3.80 -38.00 16.48
C LYS A 167 3.64 -38.85 15.21
N ARG A 168 3.13 -38.27 14.12
CA ARG A 168 3.29 -38.86 12.78
C ARG A 168 4.03 -37.89 11.86
N GLN A 169 5.03 -38.46 11.21
CA GLN A 169 5.96 -37.86 10.25
C GLN A 169 5.25 -36.98 9.23
N ARG A 170 5.73 -35.74 9.07
CA ARG A 170 5.39 -34.88 7.94
C ARG A 170 6.57 -34.83 6.97
N SER A 171 6.25 -35.11 5.71
CA SER A 171 7.18 -35.03 4.58
C SER A 171 7.53 -33.58 4.27
N SER A 172 8.79 -33.42 3.88
CA SER A 172 9.52 -32.22 3.49
C SER A 172 8.76 -31.24 2.57
N SER A 173 9.00 -29.94 2.83
CA SER A 173 8.68 -28.70 2.06
C SER A 173 7.38 -27.94 2.36
N GLU A 174 6.69 -28.24 3.45
CA GLU A 174 5.76 -27.28 4.06
C GLU A 174 6.57 -26.46 5.06
N GLU A 175 7.07 -25.29 4.63
CA GLU A 175 7.56 -24.29 5.57
C GLU A 175 6.49 -24.07 6.66
N ASN A 176 6.92 -23.96 7.91
CA ASN A 176 6.09 -23.94 9.14
C ASN A 176 5.10 -22.75 9.21
N TYR A 177 4.12 -22.69 8.30
CA TYR A 177 2.99 -21.76 8.38
C TYR A 177 2.21 -21.93 9.70
N SER A 178 2.23 -23.15 10.25
CA SER A 178 1.61 -23.49 11.53
C SER A 178 2.30 -22.87 12.73
N GLU A 179 3.59 -22.51 12.68
CA GLU A 179 4.29 -21.89 13.82
C GLU A 179 4.18 -20.36 13.78
N GLN A 180 4.26 -19.73 12.61
CA GLN A 180 3.99 -18.29 12.46
C GLN A 180 2.51 -17.95 12.77
N ALA A 181 1.56 -18.81 12.40
CA ALA A 181 0.14 -18.60 12.68
C ALA A 181 -0.23 -18.73 14.18
N LYS A 182 0.56 -19.48 14.95
CA LYS A 182 0.39 -19.63 16.42
C LYS A 182 0.83 -18.41 17.22
N ASN A 183 1.72 -17.59 16.66
CA ASN A 183 2.27 -16.40 17.34
C ASN A 183 1.52 -15.10 17.03
N ALA A 184 0.47 -15.16 16.21
CA ALA A 184 -0.38 -14.01 15.95
C ALA A 184 -1.44 -13.89 17.06
N ASN A 185 -1.38 -12.84 17.88
CA ASN A 185 -2.36 -12.52 18.94
C ASN A 185 -3.80 -12.20 18.42
N THR A 186 -4.17 -12.64 17.21
CA THR A 186 -5.47 -12.36 16.59
C THR A 186 -6.12 -13.66 16.15
N ASN A 187 -7.33 -13.88 16.64
CA ASN A 187 -8.07 -15.11 16.49
C ASN A 187 -8.84 -15.16 15.16
N THR A 188 -9.36 -14.03 14.70
CA THR A 188 -10.09 -13.86 13.44
C THR A 188 -9.79 -12.48 12.83
N GLY A 189 -10.39 -12.15 11.69
CA GLY A 189 -10.24 -10.80 11.13
C GLY A 189 -11.11 -10.51 9.94
N ASP A 190 -11.32 -9.22 9.71
CA ASP A 190 -12.06 -8.66 8.60
C ASP A 190 -11.15 -7.95 7.61
N ILE A 191 -11.57 -7.88 6.35
CA ILE A 191 -10.80 -7.24 5.29
C ILE A 191 -11.62 -6.13 4.66
N ILE A 192 -11.03 -4.95 4.56
CA ILE A 192 -11.51 -3.84 3.76
C ILE A 192 -10.47 -3.55 2.70
N VAL A 193 -10.86 -3.49 1.42
CA VAL A 193 -9.96 -3.13 0.33
C VAL A 193 -10.36 -1.76 -0.22
N ILE A 194 -9.48 -0.78 -0.07
CA ILE A 194 -9.56 0.53 -0.70
C ILE A 194 -8.91 0.42 -2.07
N ASP A 195 -9.73 0.42 -3.13
CA ASP A 195 -9.27 0.22 -4.50
C ASP A 195 -8.75 1.49 -5.16
N LEU A 196 -7.69 2.06 -4.57
CA LEU A 196 -7.01 3.23 -5.11
C LEU A 196 -6.39 2.95 -6.49
N GLY A 197 -5.83 1.75 -6.71
CA GLY A 197 -5.22 1.34 -7.99
C GLY A 197 -6.15 1.42 -9.19
N SER A 198 -7.46 1.25 -9.01
CA SER A 198 -8.46 1.45 -10.07
C SER A 198 -8.53 2.91 -10.58
N THR A 199 -8.14 3.88 -9.75
CA THR A 199 -8.16 5.31 -10.09
C THR A 199 -6.92 5.77 -10.86
N LEU A 200 -5.83 4.99 -10.75
CA LEU A 200 -4.52 5.23 -11.37
C LEU A 200 -4.51 4.72 -12.82
N THR A 201 -5.41 5.25 -13.65
CA THR A 201 -5.69 4.73 -15.00
C THR A 201 -4.58 4.96 -16.02
N ASN A 202 -3.61 5.83 -15.72
CA ASN A 202 -2.45 6.11 -16.55
C ASN A 202 -1.26 6.55 -15.69
N TYR A 203 -0.06 6.58 -16.28
CA TYR A 203 1.17 6.94 -15.57
C TYR A 203 1.15 8.38 -15.05
N LYS A 204 0.51 9.33 -15.74
CA LYS A 204 0.38 10.71 -15.27
C LYS A 204 -0.34 10.79 -13.93
N ARG A 205 -1.48 10.10 -13.79
CA ARG A 205 -2.21 10.00 -12.51
C ARG A 205 -1.41 9.29 -11.43
N TYR A 206 -0.68 8.25 -11.79
CA TYR A 206 0.22 7.54 -10.88
C TYR A 206 1.35 8.45 -10.37
N ALA A 207 2.04 9.14 -11.26
CA ALA A 207 3.20 9.97 -10.96
C ALA A 207 2.83 11.28 -10.23
N MET A 208 1.67 11.85 -10.53
CA MET A 208 1.18 13.11 -9.94
C MET A 208 0.25 12.89 -8.73
N LEU A 209 0.14 11.65 -8.23
CA LEU A 209 -0.70 11.32 -7.07
C LEU A 209 -0.22 12.12 -5.85
N ASP A 210 -1.12 12.94 -5.30
CA ASP A 210 -0.88 13.65 -4.06
C ASP A 210 -1.12 12.70 -2.88
N ILE A 211 -0.01 12.08 -2.45
CA ILE A 211 0.03 11.10 -1.38
C ILE A 211 -0.49 11.67 -0.07
N GLU A 212 -0.10 12.89 0.28
CA GLU A 212 -0.47 13.52 1.55
C GLU A 212 -1.96 13.86 1.58
N LYS A 213 -2.50 14.50 0.53
CA LYS A 213 -3.95 14.80 0.49
C LYS A 213 -4.80 13.54 0.38
N THR A 214 -4.36 12.54 -0.39
CA THR A 214 -5.08 11.26 -0.53
C THR A 214 -5.04 10.47 0.78
N GLY A 215 -3.87 10.39 1.40
CA GLY A 215 -3.67 9.80 2.72
C GLY A 215 -4.52 10.50 3.77
N ALA A 216 -4.55 11.83 3.80
CA ALA A 216 -5.37 12.59 4.75
C ALA A 216 -6.87 12.30 4.61
N LYS A 217 -7.38 12.16 3.37
CA LYS A 217 -8.77 11.73 3.15
C LYS A 217 -9.05 10.35 3.71
N ILE A 218 -8.16 9.39 3.46
CA ILE A 218 -8.30 8.01 3.98
C ILE A 218 -8.14 7.99 5.50
N GLY A 219 -7.21 8.74 6.07
CA GLY A 219 -7.00 8.85 7.51
C GLY A 219 -8.23 9.39 8.23
N LYS A 220 -8.84 10.47 7.72
CA LYS A 220 -10.14 10.99 8.22
C LYS A 220 -11.24 9.95 8.14
N TRP A 221 -11.30 9.20 7.05
CA TRP A 221 -12.26 8.11 6.90
C TRP A 221 -12.02 6.98 7.90
N ILE A 222 -10.77 6.62 8.22
CA ILE A 222 -10.44 5.63 9.26
C ILE A 222 -10.84 6.14 10.65
N VAL A 223 -10.68 7.44 10.94
CA VAL A 223 -11.18 8.04 12.18
C VAL A 223 -12.70 7.88 12.29
N GLN A 224 -13.44 8.17 11.21
CA GLN A 224 -14.88 7.95 11.17
C GLN A 224 -15.23 6.47 11.34
N LEU A 225 -14.55 5.57 10.62
CA LEU A 225 -14.74 4.13 10.69
C LEU A 225 -14.60 3.60 12.12
N THR A 226 -13.49 3.93 12.78
CA THR A 226 -13.20 3.49 14.15
C THR A 226 -14.19 4.06 15.17
N SER A 227 -14.54 5.34 15.05
CA SER A 227 -15.53 5.98 15.92
C SER A 227 -16.94 5.41 15.73
N GLU A 228 -17.36 5.19 14.49
CA GLU A 228 -18.74 4.83 14.16
C GLU A 228 -19.05 3.34 14.35
N LEU A 229 -18.05 2.47 14.18
CA LEU A 229 -18.15 1.02 14.40
C LEU A 229 -17.57 0.58 15.75
N GLN A 230 -17.09 1.52 16.57
CA GLN A 230 -16.46 1.28 17.88
C GLN A 230 -15.27 0.31 17.79
N LEU A 231 -14.45 0.46 16.75
CA LEU A 231 -13.27 -0.38 16.55
C LEU A 231 -12.09 0.18 17.36
N PRO A 232 -11.44 -0.62 18.21
CA PRO A 232 -10.22 -0.20 18.87
C PRO A 232 -9.12 0.05 17.82
N HIS A 233 -8.41 1.18 17.90
CA HIS A 233 -7.33 1.49 16.95
C HIS A 233 -6.20 0.44 16.95
N GLU A 234 -6.04 -0.29 18.06
CA GLU A 234 -5.11 -1.40 18.24
C GLU A 234 -5.49 -2.67 17.47
N THR A 235 -6.65 -2.72 16.82
CA THR A 235 -7.02 -3.85 15.95
C THR A 235 -6.84 -3.55 14.46
N ILE A 236 -6.56 -2.29 14.09
CA ILE A 236 -6.45 -1.89 12.69
C ILE A 236 -5.05 -2.21 12.14
N HIS A 237 -5.00 -3.05 11.10
CA HIS A 237 -3.79 -3.31 10.31
C HIS A 237 -3.94 -2.71 8.92
N MET A 238 -3.13 -1.70 8.61
CA MET A 238 -3.12 -1.11 7.27
C MET A 238 -2.03 -1.74 6.41
N ILE A 239 -2.35 -2.09 5.16
CA ILE A 239 -1.42 -2.60 4.17
C ILE A 239 -1.50 -1.70 2.95
N GLY A 240 -0.38 -1.18 2.49
CA GLY A 240 -0.32 -0.44 1.24
C GLY A 240 0.62 -1.11 0.25
N GLN A 241 0.20 -1.23 -1.00
CA GLN A 241 1.00 -1.81 -2.07
C GLN A 241 1.57 -0.72 -2.97
N ASN A 242 2.85 -0.79 -3.33
CA ASN A 242 3.47 0.15 -4.27
C ASN A 242 3.25 1.61 -3.83
N VAL A 243 2.73 2.51 -4.68
CA VAL A 243 2.43 3.90 -4.26
C VAL A 243 1.40 3.97 -3.13
N GLY A 244 0.54 2.95 -3.01
CA GLY A 244 -0.42 2.79 -1.92
C GLY A 244 0.24 2.58 -0.56
N ALA A 245 1.51 2.13 -0.51
CA ALA A 245 2.30 2.08 0.73
C ALA A 245 2.52 3.46 1.33
N HIS A 246 2.85 4.45 0.49
CA HIS A 246 3.02 5.83 0.92
C HIS A 246 1.70 6.45 1.35
N VAL A 247 0.62 6.18 0.60
CA VAL A 247 -0.73 6.62 0.97
C VAL A 247 -1.17 6.01 2.30
N ALA A 248 -0.84 4.74 2.56
CA ALA A 248 -1.11 4.11 3.84
C ALA A 248 -0.31 4.74 4.99
N GLY A 249 0.95 5.08 4.77
CA GLY A 249 1.76 5.84 5.72
C GLY A 249 1.17 7.22 6.03
N ALA A 250 0.81 7.98 4.99
CA ALA A 250 0.18 9.30 5.14
C ALA A 250 -1.19 9.22 5.86
N ALA A 251 -2.00 8.20 5.55
CA ALA A 251 -3.26 7.97 6.24
C ALA A 251 -3.09 7.62 7.73
N ALA A 252 -2.10 6.80 8.07
CA ALA A 252 -1.79 6.47 9.46
C ALA A 252 -1.24 7.69 10.23
N ASN A 253 -0.44 8.54 9.57
CA ASN A 253 0.03 9.81 10.13
C ASN A 253 -1.14 10.76 10.40
N GLU A 254 -2.06 10.92 9.44
CA GLU A 254 -3.26 11.75 9.63
C GLU A 254 -4.15 11.20 10.75
N PHE A 255 -4.35 9.89 10.80
CA PHE A 255 -5.09 9.25 11.90
C PHE A 255 -4.45 9.56 13.25
N THR A 256 -3.12 9.45 13.35
CA THR A 256 -2.37 9.78 14.58
C THR A 256 -2.50 11.25 14.92
N ARG A 257 -2.42 12.14 13.93
CA ARG A 257 -2.57 13.60 14.11
C ARG A 257 -3.95 13.97 14.65
N LEU A 258 -5.01 13.29 14.20
CA LEU A 258 -6.39 13.59 14.56
C LEU A 258 -6.81 12.96 15.90
N THR A 259 -6.26 11.81 16.26
CA THR A 259 -6.72 11.02 17.43
C THR A 259 -5.72 10.99 18.57
N GLY A 260 -4.45 11.29 18.33
CA GLY A 260 -3.35 11.05 19.26
C GLY A 260 -2.92 9.59 19.37
N HIS A 261 -3.62 8.66 18.70
CA HIS A 261 -3.38 7.22 18.77
C HIS A 261 -2.77 6.69 17.47
N LYS A 262 -1.91 5.68 17.59
CA LYS A 262 -1.36 4.98 16.44
C LYS A 262 -2.24 3.78 16.08
N LEU A 263 -2.37 3.50 14.79
CA LEU A 263 -2.86 2.21 14.32
C LEU A 263 -1.91 1.11 14.79
N ARG A 264 -2.42 -0.11 14.96
CA ARG A 264 -1.62 -1.25 15.41
C ARG A 264 -0.41 -1.51 14.53
N ARG A 265 -0.61 -1.51 13.21
CA ARG A 265 0.41 -1.88 12.23
C ARG A 265 0.15 -1.24 10.88
N VAL A 266 1.23 -0.82 10.21
CA VAL A 266 1.25 -0.44 8.80
C VAL A 266 2.28 -1.30 8.08
N THR A 267 1.92 -1.91 6.95
CA THR A 267 2.81 -2.74 6.13
C THR A 267 2.88 -2.19 4.71
N GLY A 268 4.08 -1.81 4.27
CA GLY A 268 4.34 -1.45 2.88
C GLY A 268 4.80 -2.66 2.08
N LEU A 269 4.07 -3.02 1.03
CA LEU A 269 4.43 -4.08 0.08
C LEU A 269 5.06 -3.44 -1.16
N ASP A 270 6.37 -3.58 -1.29
CA ASP A 270 7.17 -3.03 -2.39
C ASP A 270 6.91 -1.51 -2.64
N PRO A 271 7.18 -0.63 -1.65
CA PRO A 271 6.92 0.80 -1.79
C PRO A 271 7.65 1.40 -3.00
N SER A 272 6.95 2.19 -3.81
CA SER A 272 7.53 2.77 -5.03
C SER A 272 8.38 4.02 -4.77
N ASN A 273 9.12 4.46 -5.79
CA ASN A 273 9.68 5.82 -5.77
C ASN A 273 8.59 6.86 -6.02
N ILE A 274 8.63 7.98 -5.27
CA ILE A 274 7.65 9.08 -5.36
C ILE A 274 8.16 10.13 -6.36
N VAL A 275 7.49 10.25 -7.51
CA VAL A 275 7.89 11.15 -8.61
C VAL A 275 7.66 12.63 -8.27
N ALA A 276 6.47 12.97 -7.80
CA ALA A 276 6.07 14.33 -7.43
C ALA A 276 5.97 14.46 -5.91
N LYS A 277 6.67 15.43 -5.31
CA LYS A 277 6.70 15.65 -3.86
C LYS A 277 6.35 17.10 -3.54
N ASN A 278 5.51 17.28 -2.52
CA ASN A 278 5.28 18.60 -1.93
C ASN A 278 6.59 19.09 -1.27
N ARG A 279 6.87 20.39 -1.36
CA ARG A 279 7.97 21.05 -0.64
C ARG A 279 7.67 21.20 0.84
#